data_AF-A0A7J4AA71-F1
#
_entry.id   AF-A0A7J4AA71-F1
#
_cell.length_a   1.000
_cell.length_b   1.000
_cell.length_c   1.000
_cell.angle_alpha   90.00
_cell.angle_beta   90.00
_cell.angle_gamma   90.00
#
_symmetry.space_group_name_H-M   'P 1'
#
loop_
_entity.id
_entity.type
_entity.pdbx_description
1 polymer ?
#
loop_
_entity_poly.entity_id
_entity_poly.type
_entity_poly.pdbx_seq_one_letter_code
_entity_poly.pdbx_strand_id
1 'polypeptide(L)'
;MEYKNERVSLFSYILKNFRRRILYYILFTILLFLIFEIFILAWLIQGVNVESVEKELNQLRSSIEKKNLAEKTLFIFSNNYRISLLFIPPMVGIIFFVNVMYNTAEFFAYYSVSFANEYKIDPAFASLVIILSLIFSYNSFFFPFLEFLGYSLTFSQGLILLAKGVNVIFRGGIKEIVNEIYYTIFIIILAAIVLFIAAFLEALIV
;
A
#
# COMPACT_ATOMS: atom_id res chain seq x y z
N MET A 1 11.06 -35.84 -33.96
CA MET A 1 10.09 -35.02 -33.20
C MET A 1 10.76 -33.69 -32.91
N GLU A 2 10.48 -32.68 -33.72
CA GLU A 2 10.90 -31.31 -33.45
C GLU A 2 10.10 -30.81 -32.23
N TYR A 3 10.79 -30.53 -31.12
CA TYR A 3 10.22 -29.77 -30.03
C TYR A 3 9.96 -28.36 -30.54
N LYS A 4 8.71 -28.09 -30.91
CA LYS A 4 8.21 -26.75 -31.23
C LYS A 4 8.40 -25.90 -29.97
N ASN A 5 9.48 -25.13 -29.99
CA ASN A 5 9.87 -24.23 -28.91
C ASN A 5 8.92 -23.03 -28.97
N GLU A 6 7.67 -23.24 -28.54
CA GLU A 6 6.67 -22.17 -28.44
C GLU A 6 7.20 -21.17 -27.42
N ARG A 7 7.83 -20.10 -27.92
CA ARG A 7 8.17 -18.93 -27.10
C ARG A 7 6.86 -18.42 -26.51
N VAL A 8 6.60 -18.77 -25.25
CA VAL A 8 5.50 -18.20 -24.48
C VAL A 8 5.65 -16.67 -24.56
N SER A 9 4.67 -15.99 -25.15
CA SER A 9 4.71 -14.54 -25.26
C SER A 9 4.78 -13.90 -23.87
N LEU A 10 5.44 -12.75 -23.76
CA LEU A 10 5.56 -12.03 -22.49
C LEU A 10 4.17 -11.74 -21.87
N PHE A 11 3.19 -11.42 -22.72
CA PHE A 11 1.81 -11.22 -22.32
C PHE A 11 1.19 -12.48 -21.69
N SER A 12 1.35 -13.65 -22.33
CA SER A 12 0.87 -14.92 -21.78
C SER A 12 1.55 -15.28 -20.46
N TYR A 13 2.84 -14.95 -20.31
CA TYR A 13 3.56 -15.10 -19.04
C TYR A 13 2.99 -14.20 -17.94
N ILE A 14 2.75 -12.92 -18.22
CA ILE A 14 2.17 -11.95 -17.27
C ILE A 14 0.78 -12.41 -16.85
N LEU A 15 -0.09 -12.75 -17.81
CA LEU A 15 -1.47 -13.15 -17.52
C LEU A 15 -1.52 -14.44 -16.68
N LYS A 16 -0.70 -15.44 -17.01
CA LYS A 16 -0.60 -16.69 -16.24
C LYS A 16 -0.16 -16.43 -14.80
N ASN A 17 0.87 -15.59 -14.59
CA ASN A 17 1.33 -15.28 -13.24
C ASN A 17 0.33 -14.43 -12.47
N PHE A 18 -0.31 -13.45 -13.11
CA PHE A 18 -1.34 -12.63 -12.47
C PHE A 18 -2.50 -13.48 -11.96
N ARG A 19 -3.03 -14.39 -12.79
CA ARG A 19 -4.09 -15.33 -12.36
C ARG A 19 -3.67 -16.20 -11.18
N ARG A 20 -2.43 -16.67 -11.15
CA ARG A 20 -1.90 -17.48 -10.04
C ARG A 20 -1.64 -16.66 -8.77
N ARG A 21 -1.37 -15.35 -8.91
CA ARG A 21 -0.94 -14.49 -7.81
C ARG A 21 -2.00 -13.56 -7.26
N ILE A 22 -3.15 -13.44 -7.91
CA ILE A 22 -4.22 -12.54 -7.47
C ILE A 22 -4.67 -12.81 -6.04
N LEU A 23 -4.81 -14.09 -5.65
CA LEU A 23 -5.15 -14.47 -4.29
C LEU A 23 -4.03 -14.12 -3.29
N TYR A 24 -2.75 -14.20 -3.70
CA TYR A 24 -1.65 -13.74 -2.86
C TYR A 24 -1.72 -12.24 -2.63
N TYR A 25 -2.02 -11.43 -3.66
CA TYR A 25 -2.15 -9.98 -3.49
C TYR A 25 -3.31 -9.61 -2.55
N ILE A 26 -4.46 -10.26 -2.70
CA ILE A 26 -5.60 -10.06 -1.80
C ILE A 26 -5.23 -10.44 -0.36
N LEU A 27 -4.59 -11.59 -0.16
CA LEU A 27 -4.13 -12.03 1.16
C LEU A 27 -3.11 -11.04 1.75
N PHE A 28 -2.17 -10.55 0.95
CA PHE A 28 -1.19 -9.56 1.39
C PHE A 28 -1.85 -8.23 1.76
N THR A 29 -2.88 -7.79 1.05
CA THR A 29 -3.66 -6.60 1.44
C THR A 29 -4.28 -6.78 2.82
N ILE A 30 -4.87 -7.94 3.10
CA ILE A 30 -5.45 -8.25 4.42
C ILE A 30 -4.36 -8.26 5.50
N LEU A 31 -3.21 -8.90 5.22
CA LEU A 31 -2.07 -8.91 6.15
C LEU A 31 -1.54 -7.50 6.41
N LEU A 32 -1.50 -6.63 5.40
CA LEU A 32 -1.10 -5.23 5.56
C LEU A 32 -2.02 -4.48 6.51
N PHE A 33 -3.35 -4.68 6.42
CA PHE A 33 -4.29 -4.09 7.38
C PHE A 33 -4.03 -4.57 8.81
N LEU A 34 -3.75 -5.86 9.00
CA LEU A 34 -3.45 -6.41 10.33
C LEU A 34 -2.14 -5.85 10.90
N ILE A 35 -1.09 -5.76 10.07
CA ILE A 35 0.19 -5.15 10.47
C ILE A 35 -0.01 -3.67 10.82
N PHE A 36 -0.84 -2.98 10.04
CA PHE A 36 -1.17 -1.58 10.29
C PHE A 36 -1.89 -1.38 11.62
N GLU A 37 -2.87 -2.23 11.94
CA GLU A 37 -3.55 -2.22 13.24
C GLU A 37 -2.56 -2.38 14.39
N ILE A 38 -1.61 -3.31 14.26
CA ILE A 38 -0.57 -3.52 15.28
C ILE A 38 0.23 -2.23 15.52
N PHE A 39 0.57 -1.49 14.47
CA PHE A 39 1.27 -0.21 14.62
C PHE A 39 0.39 0.88 15.23
N ILE A 40 -0.91 0.93 14.92
CA ILE A 40 -1.84 1.86 15.57
C ILE A 40 -1.89 1.57 17.07
N LEU A 41 -2.08 0.30 17.45
CA LEU A 41 -2.10 -0.12 18.85
C LEU A 41 -0.78 0.19 19.56
N ALA A 42 0.36 0.02 18.89
CA ALA A 42 1.66 0.39 19.44
C ALA A 42 1.76 1.89 19.77
N TRP A 43 1.26 2.75 18.89
CA TRP A 43 1.17 4.20 19.15
C TRP A 43 0.21 4.55 20.28
N LEU A 44 -0.95 3.91 20.34
CA LEU A 44 -1.90 4.10 21.44
C LEU A 44 -1.28 3.73 22.80
N ILE A 45 -0.50 2.65 22.87
CA ILE A 45 0.21 2.23 24.09
C ILE A 45 1.31 3.23 24.48
N GLN A 46 2.05 3.76 23.50
CA GLN A 46 3.13 4.73 23.74
C GLN A 46 2.61 6.11 24.16
N GLY A 47 1.36 6.43 23.80
CA GLY A 47 0.76 7.74 23.99
C GLY A 47 1.02 8.63 22.79
N VAL A 48 0.00 8.79 21.94
CA VAL A 48 0.04 9.68 20.77
C VAL A 48 0.09 11.13 21.21
N ASN A 49 0.99 11.93 20.63
CA ASN A 49 1.00 13.37 20.83
C ASN A 49 -0.07 14.04 19.95
N VAL A 50 -1.30 14.10 20.46
CA VAL A 50 -2.48 14.60 19.74
C VAL A 50 -2.26 16.01 19.16
N GLU A 51 -1.70 16.94 19.94
CA GLU A 51 -1.48 18.32 19.50
C GLU A 51 -0.48 18.42 18.34
N SER A 52 0.60 17.63 18.38
CA SER A 52 1.60 17.60 17.33
C SER A 52 1.03 17.05 16.03
N VAL A 53 0.34 15.92 16.11
CA VAL A 53 -0.25 15.24 14.95
C VAL A 53 -1.37 16.08 14.33
N GLU A 54 -2.22 16.71 15.14
CA GLU A 54 -3.27 17.62 14.67
C GLU A 54 -2.68 18.81 13.90
N LYS A 55 -1.60 19.40 14.41
CA LYS A 55 -0.92 20.52 13.74
C LYS A 55 -0.35 20.09 12.38
N GLU A 56 0.30 18.94 12.30
CA GLU A 56 0.82 18.39 11.04
C GLU A 56 -0.30 18.10 10.04
N LEU A 57 -1.40 17.48 10.49
CA LEU A 57 -2.58 17.22 9.66
C LEU A 57 -3.19 18.51 9.12
N ASN A 58 -3.34 19.54 9.97
CA ASN A 58 -3.89 20.82 9.55
C ASN A 58 -2.99 21.53 8.53
N GLN A 59 -1.67 21.45 8.70
CA GLN A 59 -0.73 21.95 7.70
C GLN A 59 -0.87 21.21 6.37
N LEU A 60 -0.96 19.88 6.40
CA LEU A 60 -1.14 19.06 5.20
C LEU A 60 -2.47 19.37 4.50
N ARG A 61 -3.60 19.39 5.23
CA ARG A 61 -4.93 19.73 4.70
C ARG A 61 -4.94 21.10 4.05
N SER A 62 -4.41 22.12 4.74
CA SER A 62 -4.36 23.49 4.21
C SER A 62 -3.53 23.62 2.93
N SER A 63 -2.56 22.73 2.72
CA SER A 63 -1.74 22.68 1.50
C SER A 63 -2.48 22.05 0.32
N ILE A 64 -3.49 21.20 0.57
CA ILE A 64 -4.27 20.47 -0.42
C ILE A 64 -5.57 21.21 -0.75
N GLU A 65 -6.28 21.75 0.24
CA GLU A 65 -7.61 22.36 0.08
C GLU A 65 -7.66 23.49 -0.95
N LYS A 66 -6.57 24.25 -1.10
CA LYS A 66 -6.47 25.38 -2.04
C LYS A 66 -6.22 24.97 -3.49
N LYS A 67 -5.95 23.68 -3.74
CA LYS A 67 -5.65 23.14 -5.07
C LYS A 67 -6.93 22.79 -5.81
N ASN A 68 -6.91 22.88 -7.14
CA ASN A 68 -8.01 22.34 -7.95
C ASN A 68 -8.00 20.79 -7.94
N LEU A 69 -9.08 20.15 -8.40
CA LEU A 69 -9.23 18.68 -8.36
C LEU A 69 -8.05 17.93 -9.01
N ALA A 70 -7.57 18.42 -10.16
CA ALA A 70 -6.46 17.79 -10.88
C ALA A 70 -5.14 17.90 -10.09
N GLU A 71 -4.88 19.06 -9.50
CA GLU A 71 -3.72 19.30 -8.65
C GLU A 71 -3.77 18.48 -7.35
N LYS A 72 -4.94 18.36 -6.71
CA LYS A 72 -5.14 17.49 -5.54
C LYS A 72 -4.86 16.04 -5.90
N THR A 73 -5.47 15.55 -6.97
CA THR A 73 -5.28 14.18 -7.47
C THR A 73 -3.81 13.89 -7.75
N LEU A 74 -3.12 14.77 -8.48
CA LEU A 74 -1.70 14.58 -8.78
C LEU A 74 -0.81 14.63 -7.55
N PHE A 75 -1.12 15.52 -6.59
CA PHE A 75 -0.38 15.62 -5.34
C PHE A 75 -0.47 14.31 -4.54
N ILE A 76 -1.69 13.85 -4.27
CA ILE A 76 -1.99 12.60 -3.55
C ILE A 76 -1.38 11.40 -4.28
N PHE A 77 -1.66 11.26 -5.58
CA PHE A 77 -1.14 10.18 -6.41
C PHE A 77 0.38 10.13 -6.37
N SER A 78 1.05 11.27 -6.58
CA SER A 78 2.51 11.30 -6.64
C SER A 78 3.15 10.89 -5.31
N ASN A 79 2.54 11.24 -4.18
CA ASN A 79 3.01 10.85 -2.86
C ASN A 79 2.88 9.33 -2.66
N ASN A 80 1.66 8.80 -2.81
CA ASN A 80 1.40 7.38 -2.59
C ASN A 80 2.12 6.50 -3.61
N TYR A 81 2.22 6.94 -4.87
CA TYR A 81 2.96 6.20 -5.88
C TYR A 81 4.47 6.16 -5.59
N ARG A 82 5.09 7.28 -5.19
CA ARG A 82 6.51 7.29 -4.77
C ARG A 82 6.76 6.35 -3.59
N ILE A 83 5.88 6.37 -2.59
CA ILE A 83 5.94 5.46 -1.44
C ILE A 83 5.89 4.01 -1.92
N SER A 84 4.92 3.65 -2.76
CA SER A 84 4.76 2.28 -3.26
C SER A 84 5.99 1.79 -4.05
N LEU A 85 6.61 2.66 -4.85
CA LEU A 85 7.83 2.31 -5.59
C LEU A 85 8.99 1.97 -4.67
N LEU A 86 9.08 2.61 -3.49
CA LEU A 86 10.12 2.32 -2.50
C LEU A 86 9.97 0.94 -1.87
N PHE A 87 8.82 0.26 -2.02
CA PHE A 87 8.60 -1.10 -1.51
C PHE A 87 9.14 -2.20 -2.44
N ILE A 88 9.47 -1.86 -3.69
CA ILE A 88 9.93 -2.82 -4.70
C ILE A 88 11.38 -3.27 -4.51
N PRO A 89 12.35 -2.36 -4.23
CA PRO A 89 13.74 -2.76 -4.01
C PRO A 89 13.86 -3.81 -2.90
N PRO A 90 14.48 -4.99 -3.15
CA PRO A 90 14.67 -6.01 -2.14
C PRO A 90 15.43 -5.48 -0.90
N MET A 91 15.08 -5.97 0.30
CA MET A 91 15.62 -5.54 1.61
C MET A 91 15.30 -4.09 1.99
N VAL A 92 15.67 -3.14 1.15
CA VAL A 92 15.42 -1.69 1.34
C VAL A 92 13.92 -1.42 1.43
N GLY A 93 13.10 -2.08 0.61
CA GLY A 93 11.66 -1.94 0.63
C GLY A 93 11.01 -2.40 1.93
N ILE A 94 11.61 -3.35 2.65
CA ILE A 94 11.12 -3.79 3.98
C ILE A 94 11.33 -2.67 5.00
N ILE A 95 12.50 -2.02 4.99
CA ILE A 95 12.82 -0.92 5.90
C ILE A 95 11.88 0.27 5.64
N PHE A 96 11.71 0.65 4.37
CA PHE A 96 10.79 1.74 4.00
C PHE A 96 9.34 1.39 4.34
N PHE A 97 8.90 0.15 4.10
CA PHE A 97 7.56 -0.30 4.46
C PHE A 97 7.31 -0.14 5.96
N VAL A 98 8.20 -0.67 6.82
CA VAL A 98 8.05 -0.56 8.28
C VAL A 98 8.01 0.91 8.71
N ASN A 99 8.93 1.73 8.20
CA ASN A 99 8.98 3.15 8.56
C ASN A 99 7.71 3.91 8.13
N VAL A 100 7.27 3.73 6.89
CA VAL A 100 6.06 4.41 6.38
C VAL A 100 4.83 3.94 7.16
N MET A 101 4.63 2.63 7.31
CA MET A 101 3.47 2.09 8.02
C MET A 101 3.43 2.52 9.49
N TYR A 102 4.59 2.56 10.16
CA TYR A 102 4.68 3.03 11.53
C TYR A 102 4.30 4.51 11.67
N ASN A 103 4.85 5.39 10.82
CA ASN A 103 4.53 6.82 10.89
C ASN A 103 3.09 7.11 10.45
N THR A 104 2.58 6.42 9.41
CA THR A 104 1.18 6.56 8.99
C THR A 104 0.23 6.09 10.10
N ALA A 105 0.60 5.06 10.86
CA ALA A 105 -0.21 4.56 11.97
C ALA A 105 -0.37 5.58 13.11
N GLU A 106 0.57 6.52 13.28
CA GLU A 106 0.45 7.60 14.27
C GLU A 106 -0.77 8.48 13.99
N PHE A 107 -0.99 8.85 12.72
CA PHE A 107 -2.15 9.61 12.28
C PHE A 107 -3.47 8.86 12.53
N PHE A 108 -3.48 7.55 12.32
CA PHE A 108 -4.65 6.72 12.58
C PHE A 108 -4.90 6.48 14.07
N ALA A 109 -3.85 6.42 14.87
CA ALA A 109 -3.96 6.40 16.33
C ALA A 109 -4.54 7.73 16.85
N TYR A 110 -4.12 8.88 16.29
CA TYR A 110 -4.77 10.18 16.55
C TYR A 110 -6.27 10.16 16.22
N TYR A 111 -6.66 9.65 15.05
CA TYR A 111 -8.08 9.54 14.69
C TYR A 111 -8.83 8.60 15.63
N SER A 112 -8.20 7.54 16.10
CA SER A 112 -8.78 6.58 17.05
C SER A 112 -9.03 7.23 18.41
N VAL A 113 -8.09 8.04 18.92
CA VAL A 113 -8.28 8.84 20.14
C VAL A 113 -9.40 9.86 19.96
N SER A 114 -9.41 10.57 18.84
CA SER A 114 -10.43 11.60 18.56
C SER A 114 -11.83 10.99 18.49
N PHE A 115 -11.99 9.89 17.75
CA PHE A 115 -13.24 9.14 17.64
C PHE A 115 -13.66 8.54 18.99
N ALA A 116 -12.72 7.97 19.74
CA ALA A 116 -12.99 7.45 21.07
C ALA A 116 -13.53 8.51 22.04
N ASN A 117 -12.99 9.72 22.00
CA ASN A 117 -13.45 10.84 22.81
C ASN A 117 -14.86 11.31 22.42
N GLU A 118 -15.14 11.41 21.11
CA GLU A 118 -16.44 11.82 20.59
C GLU A 118 -17.54 10.82 20.95
N TYR A 119 -17.27 9.53 20.75
CA TYR A 119 -18.24 8.44 20.94
C TYR A 119 -18.18 7.80 22.34
N LYS A 120 -17.26 8.24 23.21
CA LYS A 120 -17.03 7.72 24.57
C LYS A 120 -16.78 6.20 24.61
N ILE A 121 -15.92 5.72 23.71
CA ILE A 121 -15.51 4.32 23.61
C ILE A 121 -14.00 4.15 23.84
N ASP A 122 -13.53 2.91 23.94
CA ASP A 122 -12.10 2.62 24.05
C ASP A 122 -11.34 2.93 22.73
N PRO A 123 -10.17 3.59 22.77
CA PRO A 123 -9.38 3.89 21.56
C PRO A 123 -8.93 2.68 20.75
N ALA A 124 -8.63 1.54 21.37
CA ALA A 124 -8.26 0.33 20.64
C ALA A 124 -9.48 -0.33 19.96
N PHE A 125 -10.68 -0.15 20.52
CA PHE A 125 -11.89 -0.52 19.80
C PHE A 125 -12.18 0.45 18.65
N ALA A 126 -11.95 1.75 18.85
CA ALA A 126 -12.09 2.76 17.81
C ALA A 126 -11.15 2.52 16.61
N SER A 127 -9.90 2.09 16.85
CA SER A 127 -8.95 1.77 15.76
C SER A 127 -9.46 0.65 14.87
N LEU A 128 -9.98 -0.43 15.46
CA LEU A 128 -10.60 -1.53 14.71
C LEU A 128 -11.77 -1.06 13.86
N VAL A 129 -12.64 -0.20 14.40
CA VAL A 129 -13.77 0.38 13.65
C VAL A 129 -13.25 1.22 12.49
N ILE A 130 -12.22 2.05 12.71
CA ILE A 130 -11.61 2.87 11.67
C ILE A 130 -11.01 1.98 10.58
N ILE A 131 -10.20 0.96 10.90
CA ILE A 131 -9.63 0.07 9.89
C ILE A 131 -10.71 -0.66 9.10
N LEU A 132 -11.75 -1.19 9.75
CA LEU A 132 -12.86 -1.82 9.05
C LEU A 132 -13.58 -0.82 8.15
N SER A 133 -13.70 0.45 8.58
CA SER A 133 -14.24 1.51 7.74
C SER A 133 -13.34 1.80 6.54
N LEU A 134 -12.02 1.68 6.61
CA LEU A 134 -11.16 1.83 5.43
C LEU A 134 -11.46 0.79 4.35
N ILE A 135 -11.90 -0.40 4.75
CA ILE A 135 -12.27 -1.50 3.86
C ILE A 135 -13.70 -1.36 3.34
N PHE A 136 -14.63 -0.86 4.17
CA PHE A 136 -16.07 -0.92 3.91
C PHE A 136 -16.79 0.45 3.86
N SER A 137 -16.09 1.57 4.04
CA SER A 137 -16.68 2.91 4.06
C SER A 137 -17.03 3.36 2.66
N TYR A 138 -18.33 3.30 2.37
CA TYR A 138 -18.92 3.93 1.21
C TYR A 138 -18.67 5.45 1.17
N ASN A 139 -18.70 6.12 2.33
CA ASN A 139 -18.48 7.57 2.44
C ASN A 139 -17.05 7.99 2.06
N SER A 140 -16.09 7.08 2.20
CA SER A 140 -14.70 7.28 1.79
C SER A 140 -14.42 6.71 0.40
N PHE A 141 -15.47 6.41 -0.40
CA PHE A 141 -15.37 5.86 -1.75
C PHE A 141 -14.42 4.64 -1.89
N PHE A 142 -14.19 3.88 -0.82
CA PHE A 142 -13.21 2.79 -0.77
C PHE A 142 -11.77 3.18 -1.16
N PHE A 143 -11.42 4.48 -1.22
CA PHE A 143 -10.08 4.90 -1.65
C PHE A 143 -8.97 4.34 -0.76
N PRO A 144 -9.10 4.28 0.60
CA PRO A 144 -8.03 3.76 1.43
C PRO A 144 -7.75 2.27 1.17
N PHE A 145 -8.79 1.50 0.86
CA PHE A 145 -8.62 0.11 0.44
C PHE A 145 -7.82 0.00 -0.87
N LEU A 146 -8.09 0.88 -1.84
CA LEU A 146 -7.33 0.93 -3.09
C LEU A 146 -5.87 1.33 -2.84
N GLU A 147 -5.59 2.24 -1.91
CA GLU A 147 -4.21 2.58 -1.52
C GLU A 147 -3.46 1.39 -0.95
N PHE A 148 -4.08 0.69 0.03
CA PHE A 148 -3.51 -0.51 0.62
C PHE A 148 -3.31 -1.63 -0.42
N LEU A 149 -4.18 -1.73 -1.42
CA LEU A 149 -4.00 -2.65 -2.54
C LEU A 149 -2.80 -2.25 -3.43
N GLY A 150 -2.61 -0.96 -3.71
CA GLY A 150 -1.42 -0.48 -4.43
C GLY A 150 -0.12 -0.78 -3.69
N TYR A 151 -0.12 -0.60 -2.37
CA TYR A 151 1.00 -0.96 -1.49
C TYR A 151 1.24 -2.46 -1.42
N SER A 152 0.20 -3.27 -1.31
CA SER A 152 0.34 -4.73 -1.23
C SER A 152 0.89 -5.31 -2.53
N LEU A 153 0.48 -4.79 -3.69
CA LEU A 153 1.00 -5.18 -4.99
C LEU A 153 2.52 -4.97 -5.09
N THR A 154 2.98 -3.76 -4.77
CA THR A 154 4.41 -3.40 -4.86
C THR A 154 5.26 -4.09 -3.80
N PHE A 155 4.80 -4.14 -2.56
CA PHE A 155 5.51 -4.79 -1.45
C PHE A 155 5.62 -6.30 -1.64
N SER A 156 4.52 -6.98 -1.98
CA SER A 156 4.57 -8.43 -2.24
C SER A 156 5.47 -8.78 -3.43
N GLN A 157 5.50 -7.96 -4.47
CA GLN A 157 6.44 -8.13 -5.58
C GLN A 157 7.90 -7.93 -5.13
N GLY A 158 8.17 -6.96 -4.25
CA GLY A 158 9.49 -6.79 -3.62
C GLY A 158 9.94 -8.04 -2.83
N LEU A 159 9.03 -8.66 -2.07
CA LEU A 159 9.29 -9.92 -1.36
C LEU A 159 9.54 -11.09 -2.31
N ILE A 160 8.80 -11.18 -3.42
CA ILE A 160 9.02 -12.21 -4.46
C ILE A 160 10.39 -12.03 -5.11
N LEU A 161 10.77 -10.79 -5.44
CA LEU A 161 12.09 -10.47 -5.99
C LEU A 161 13.20 -10.83 -5.00
N LEU A 162 13.01 -10.55 -3.70
CA LEU A 162 13.94 -10.96 -2.65
C LEU A 162 14.10 -12.49 -2.62
N ALA A 163 13.00 -13.24 -2.53
CA ALA A 163 13.02 -14.70 -2.47
C ALA A 163 13.68 -15.32 -3.72
N LYS A 164 13.42 -14.77 -4.90
CA LYS A 164 14.04 -15.23 -6.15
C LYS A 164 15.50 -14.82 -6.27
N GLY A 165 15.86 -13.62 -5.83
CA GLY A 165 17.26 -13.18 -5.77
C GLY A 165 18.10 -14.11 -4.88
N VAL A 166 17.58 -14.45 -3.70
CA VAL A 166 18.19 -15.45 -2.81
C VAL A 166 18.35 -16.80 -3.51
N ASN A 167 17.29 -17.31 -4.15
CA ASN A 167 17.38 -18.57 -4.90
C ASN A 167 18.41 -18.54 -6.03
N VAL A 168 18.52 -17.44 -6.77
CA VAL A 168 19.51 -17.30 -7.85
C VAL A 168 20.94 -17.33 -7.30
N ILE A 169 21.20 -16.70 -6.15
CA ILE A 169 22.51 -16.72 -5.49
C ILE A 169 22.89 -18.16 -5.10
N PHE A 170 21.95 -18.95 -4.56
CA PHE A 170 22.25 -20.29 -4.05
C PHE A 170 22.15 -21.42 -5.09
N ARG A 171 21.31 -21.28 -6.11
CA ARG A 171 20.95 -22.37 -7.05
C ARG A 171 21.13 -22.02 -8.52
N GLY A 172 21.54 -20.79 -8.85
CA GLY A 172 21.57 -20.29 -10.22
C GLY A 172 20.17 -20.02 -10.78
N GLY A 173 20.07 -19.68 -12.07
CA GLY A 173 18.76 -19.48 -12.75
C GLY A 173 18.42 -18.04 -13.12
N ILE A 174 19.38 -17.28 -13.67
CA ILE A 174 19.21 -15.86 -14.02
C ILE A 174 18.06 -15.55 -15.00
N LYS A 175 17.64 -16.53 -15.82
CA LYS A 175 16.48 -16.34 -16.72
C LYS A 175 15.17 -16.13 -15.94
N GLU A 176 15.04 -16.73 -14.77
CA GLU A 176 13.83 -16.59 -13.94
C GLU A 176 13.72 -15.20 -13.33
N ILE A 177 14.84 -14.57 -12.94
CA ILE A 177 14.82 -13.21 -12.38
C ILE A 177 14.51 -12.19 -13.47
N VAL A 178 15.01 -12.38 -14.70
CA VAL A 178 14.71 -11.50 -15.84
C VAL A 178 13.20 -11.49 -16.15
N ASN A 179 12.55 -12.66 -16.18
CA ASN A 179 11.11 -12.74 -16.39
C ASN A 179 10.31 -12.04 -15.26
N GLU A 180 10.82 -12.06 -14.04
CA GLU A 180 10.20 -11.35 -12.92
C GLU A 180 10.43 -9.85 -12.97
N ILE A 181 11.53 -9.37 -13.53
CA ILE A 181 11.74 -7.94 -13.76
C ILE A 181 10.65 -7.42 -14.70
N TYR A 182 10.34 -8.13 -15.80
CA TYR A 182 9.24 -7.74 -16.68
C TYR A 182 7.87 -7.78 -15.98
N TYR A 183 7.64 -8.78 -15.14
CA TYR A 183 6.42 -8.85 -14.33
C TYR A 183 6.35 -7.71 -13.30
N THR A 184 7.48 -7.29 -12.76
CA THR A 184 7.57 -6.15 -11.84
C THR A 184 7.18 -4.85 -12.53
N ILE A 185 7.58 -4.65 -13.79
CA ILE A 185 7.13 -3.49 -14.58
C ILE A 185 5.60 -3.50 -14.73
N PHE A 186 5.00 -4.66 -15.00
CA PHE A 186 3.54 -4.80 -15.02
C PHE A 186 2.91 -4.43 -13.67
N ILE A 187 3.49 -4.89 -12.54
CA ILE A 187 3.01 -4.55 -11.20
C ILE A 187 3.14 -3.05 -10.91
N ILE A 188 4.23 -2.41 -11.33
CA ILE A 188 4.43 -0.97 -11.20
C ILE A 188 3.31 -0.20 -11.91
N ILE A 189 3.01 -0.58 -13.16
CA ILE A 189 1.94 0.05 -13.94
C ILE A 189 0.57 -0.21 -13.31
N LEU A 190 0.30 -1.43 -12.84
CA LEU A 190 -0.95 -1.77 -12.18
C LEU A 190 -1.14 -0.98 -10.89
N ALA A 191 -0.10 -0.88 -10.06
CA ALA A 191 -0.11 -0.07 -8.84
C ALA A 191 -0.32 1.41 -9.16
N ALA A 192 0.30 1.95 -10.22
CA ALA A 192 0.07 3.32 -10.67
C ALA A 192 -1.41 3.56 -11.01
N ILE A 193 -2.06 2.65 -11.74
CA ILE A 193 -3.49 2.77 -12.10
C ILE A 193 -4.36 2.73 -10.84
N VAL A 194 -4.13 1.77 -9.96
CA VAL A 194 -4.90 1.61 -8.72
C VAL A 194 -4.76 2.84 -7.82
N LEU A 195 -3.53 3.32 -7.62
CA LEU A 195 -3.25 4.49 -6.79
C LEU A 195 -3.75 5.80 -7.42
N PHE A 196 -3.77 5.91 -8.75
CA PHE A 196 -4.34 7.07 -9.42
C PHE A 196 -5.86 7.14 -9.22
N ILE A 197 -6.54 5.99 -9.31
CA ILE A 197 -7.98 5.91 -9.00
C ILE A 197 -8.22 6.27 -7.53
N ALA A 198 -7.44 5.72 -6.61
CA ALA A 198 -7.54 6.05 -5.18
C ALA A 198 -7.37 7.55 -4.94
N ALA A 199 -6.33 8.15 -5.49
CA ALA A 199 -6.04 9.58 -5.36
C ALA A 199 -7.14 10.47 -5.95
N PHE A 200 -7.74 10.07 -7.07
CA PHE A 200 -8.86 10.79 -7.66
C PHE A 200 -10.09 10.75 -6.74
N LEU A 201 -10.40 9.57 -6.16
CA LEU A 201 -11.52 9.42 -5.24
C LEU A 201 -11.33 10.20 -3.93
N GLU A 202 -10.11 10.20 -3.39
CA GLU A 202 -9.76 11.01 -2.22
C GLU A 202 -9.89 12.52 -2.52
N ALA A 203 -9.40 12.97 -3.69
CA ALA A 203 -9.45 14.37 -4.09
C ALA A 203 -10.88 14.93 -4.29
N LEU A 204 -11.90 14.06 -4.39
CA LEU A 204 -13.31 14.47 -4.44
C LEU A 204 -13.87 14.85 -3.06
N ILE A 205 -13.25 14.38 -1.98
CA ILE A 205 -13.75 14.54 -0.60
C ILE A 205 -12.80 15.29 0.33
N VAL A 206 -11.55 15.51 -0.10
CA VAL A 206 -10.54 16.40 0.51
C VAL A 206 -10.48 17.70 -0.29
#